data_AF-A0A2V9V316-F1
#
_entry.id   AF-A0A2V9V316-F1
#
_cell.length_a   1.000
_cell.length_b   1.000
_cell.length_c   1.000
_cell.angle_alpha   90.00
_cell.angle_beta   90.00
_cell.angle_gamma   90.00
#
_symmetry.space_group_name_H-M   'P 1'
#
loop_
_entity.id
_entity.type
_entity.pdbx_description
1 polymer ?
#
loop_
_entity_poly.entity_id
_entity_poly.type
_entity_poly.pdbx_seq_one_letter_code
_entity_poly.pdbx_strand_id
1 'polypeptide(L)'
;MADSQKLPPAVEGSRNLPPDVASRLRALAHDLSNSIETIMQACYLLGQAKLAGNGAKWVELADNAAQDAARINRSIREILRSQK
;
A
#
# COMPACT_ATOMS: atom_id res chain seq x y z
N MET A 1 -57.92 -4.58 11.96
CA MET A 1 -56.81 -3.70 12.38
C MET A 1 -55.54 -4.51 12.19
N ALA A 2 -54.78 -4.21 11.13
CA ALA A 2 -53.58 -4.95 10.78
C ALA A 2 -52.40 -4.39 11.58
N ASP A 3 -51.68 -5.29 12.25
CA ASP A 3 -50.45 -5.02 12.98
C ASP A 3 -49.37 -4.55 12.00
N SER A 4 -49.02 -3.26 12.09
CA SER A 4 -47.90 -2.68 11.33
C SER A 4 -46.59 -3.12 11.98
N GLN A 5 -46.07 -4.27 11.53
CA GLN A 5 -44.76 -4.76 11.90
C GLN A 5 -43.69 -3.77 11.43
N LYS A 6 -43.14 -3.01 12.39
CA LYS A 6 -42.03 -2.08 12.18
C LYS A 6 -40.81 -2.88 11.70
N LEU A 7 -40.37 -2.60 10.48
CA LEU A 7 -39.13 -3.16 9.92
C LEU A 7 -37.95 -2.79 10.86
N PRO A 8 -37.04 -3.70 11.22
CA PRO A 8 -35.86 -3.35 12.00
C PRO A 8 -35.04 -2.28 11.25
N PRO A 9 -34.36 -1.36 11.97
CA PRO A 9 -33.50 -0.38 11.33
C PRO A 9 -32.47 -1.12 10.50
N ALA A 10 -32.31 -0.70 9.24
CA ALA A 10 -31.26 -1.18 8.37
C ALA A 10 -29.94 -1.11 9.16
N VAL A 11 -29.35 -2.27 9.40
CA VAL A 11 -27.99 -2.37 9.93
C VAL A 11 -27.13 -1.66 8.89
N GLU A 12 -26.69 -0.44 9.19
CA GLU A 12 -25.62 0.20 8.43
C GLU A 12 -24.41 -0.72 8.58
N GLY A 13 -24.24 -1.62 7.61
CA GLY A 13 -23.12 -2.54 7.56
C GLY A 13 -21.84 -1.71 7.66
N SER A 14 -21.12 -1.92 8.76
CA SER A 14 -19.88 -1.24 9.07
C SER A 14 -19.00 -1.24 7.81
N ARG A 15 -18.69 -0.06 7.24
CA ARG A 15 -17.75 0.11 6.10
C ARG A 15 -16.31 -0.26 6.45
N ASN A 16 -16.11 -0.95 7.56
CA ASN A 16 -14.84 -1.27 8.16
C ASN A 16 -14.47 -2.71 7.80
N LEU A 17 -13.24 -2.89 7.33
CA LEU A 17 -12.65 -4.20 7.13
C LEU A 17 -12.71 -5.03 8.42
N PRO A 18 -12.88 -6.35 8.33
CA PRO A 18 -12.69 -7.25 9.46
C PRO A 18 -11.32 -7.01 10.13
N PRO A 19 -11.22 -7.00 11.47
CA PRO A 19 -10.00 -6.63 12.18
C PRO A 19 -8.77 -7.48 11.81
N ASP A 20 -8.97 -8.78 11.58
CA ASP A 20 -7.95 -9.73 11.16
C ASP A 20 -7.42 -9.41 9.75
N VAL A 21 -8.32 -9.09 8.82
CA VAL A 21 -7.97 -8.67 7.45
C VAL A 21 -7.21 -7.35 7.48
N ALA A 22 -7.69 -6.36 8.25
CA ALA A 22 -7.04 -5.06 8.38
C ALA A 22 -5.64 -5.18 9.00
N SER A 23 -5.47 -6.05 10.00
CA SER A 23 -4.17 -6.36 10.61
C SER A 23 -3.19 -6.96 9.60
N ARG A 24 -3.63 -7.97 8.84
CA ARG A 24 -2.79 -8.62 7.82
C ARG A 24 -2.38 -7.67 6.70
N LEU A 25 -3.29 -6.80 6.25
CA LEU A 25 -2.96 -5.77 5.24
C LEU A 25 -1.96 -4.74 5.77
N ARG A 26 -2.01 -4.38 7.06
CA ARG A 26 -1.01 -3.50 7.68
C ARG A 26 0.37 -4.15 7.73
N ALA A 27 0.45 -5.45 8.04
CA ALA A 27 1.70 -6.21 7.99
C ALA A 27 2.27 -6.25 6.57
N LEU A 28 1.45 -6.61 5.57
CA LEU A 28 1.89 -6.62 4.16
C LEU A 28 2.34 -5.24 3.67
N ALA A 29 1.64 -4.17 4.05
CA ALA A 29 2.05 -2.81 3.71
C ALA A 29 3.40 -2.44 4.36
N HIS A 30 3.66 -2.94 5.57
CA HIS A 30 4.97 -2.84 6.23
C HIS A 30 6.07 -3.57 5.47
N ASP A 31 5.86 -4.84 5.16
CA ASP A 31 6.84 -5.65 4.41
C ASP A 31 7.13 -5.07 3.02
N LEU A 32 6.09 -4.54 2.36
CA LEU A 32 6.23 -3.83 1.09
C LEU A 32 7.08 -2.56 1.23
N SER A 33 6.91 -1.78 2.30
CA SER A 33 7.79 -0.62 2.56
C SER A 33 9.25 -1.03 2.70
N ASN A 34 9.54 -2.10 3.44
CA ASN A 34 10.91 -2.59 3.63
C ASN A 34 11.55 -3.02 2.30
N SER A 35 10.76 -3.69 1.45
CA SER A 35 11.20 -4.11 0.12
C SER A 35 11.49 -2.92 -0.80
N ILE A 36 10.60 -1.92 -0.81
CA ILE A 36 10.78 -0.69 -1.59
C ILE A 36 12.02 0.08 -1.13
N GLU A 37 12.21 0.22 0.18
CA GLU A 37 13.38 0.87 0.74
C GLU A 37 14.68 0.18 0.32
N THR A 38 14.70 -1.16 0.35
CA THR A 38 15.85 -1.95 -0.12
C THR A 38 16.14 -1.67 -1.61
N ILE A 39 15.12 -1.59 -2.45
CA ILE A 39 15.27 -1.28 -3.88
C ILE A 39 15.81 0.14 -4.08
N MET A 40 15.28 1.13 -3.36
CA MET A 40 15.76 2.52 -3.44
C MET A 40 17.23 2.63 -3.01
N GLN A 41 17.62 1.95 -1.93
CA GLN A 41 19.02 1.90 -1.49
C GLN A 41 19.92 1.24 -2.55
N ALA A 42 19.47 0.14 -3.17
CA ALA A 42 20.20 -0.50 -4.26
C ALA A 42 20.37 0.44 -5.47
N CYS A 43 19.31 1.15 -5.87
CA CYS A 43 19.37 2.12 -6.96
C CYS A 43 20.33 3.27 -6.63
N TYR A 44 20.31 3.78 -5.40
CA TYR A 44 21.22 4.82 -4.93
C TYR A 44 22.69 4.37 -4.98
N LEU A 45 23.00 3.14 -4.55
CA LEU A 45 24.35 2.59 -4.62
C LEU A 45 24.80 2.35 -6.06
N LEU A 46 23.91 1.81 -6.90
CA LEU A 46 24.21 1.59 -8.33
C LEU A 46 24.40 2.90 -9.09
N GLY A 47 23.68 3.97 -8.73
CA GLY A 47 23.84 5.30 -9.31
C GLY A 47 25.22 5.93 -9.04
N GLN A 48 25.95 5.44 -8.03
CA GLN A 48 27.33 5.85 -7.73
C GLN A 48 28.37 5.03 -8.49
N ALA A 49 27.99 3.92 -9.12
CA ALA A 49 28.90 3.06 -9.86
C ALA A 49 29.12 3.59 -11.30
N LYS A 50 30.31 3.32 -11.87
CA LYS A 50 30.55 3.51 -13.30
C LYS A 50 29.88 2.38 -14.08
N LEU A 51 28.64 2.61 -14.48
CA LEU A 51 27.86 1.66 -15.27
C LEU A 51 28.16 1.83 -16.77
N ALA A 52 28.41 0.73 -17.47
CA ALA A 52 28.61 0.74 -18.92
C ALA A 52 27.28 0.69 -19.69
N GLY A 53 27.30 1.21 -20.92
CA GLY A 53 26.15 1.16 -21.83
C GLY A 53 24.90 1.81 -21.23
N ASN A 54 23.78 1.08 -21.23
CA ASN A 54 22.48 1.57 -20.76
C ASN A 54 22.26 1.43 -19.24
N GLY A 55 23.29 1.03 -18.47
CA GLY A 55 23.12 0.74 -17.04
C GLY A 55 22.53 1.89 -16.23
N ALA A 56 22.95 3.14 -16.49
CA ALA A 56 22.39 4.32 -15.82
C ALA A 56 20.88 4.49 -16.07
N LYS A 57 20.43 4.24 -17.31
CA LYS A 57 19.01 4.33 -17.67
C LYS A 57 18.16 3.25 -16.99
N TRP A 58 18.72 2.05 -16.78
CA TRP A 58 18.01 0.99 -16.05
C TRP A 58 17.91 1.28 -14.56
N VAL A 59 18.95 1.87 -13.96
CA VAL A 59 18.91 2.34 -12.57
C VAL A 59 17.84 3.42 -12.40
N GLU A 60 17.79 4.40 -13.30
CA GLU A 60 16.76 5.44 -13.29
C GLU A 60 15.34 4.84 -13.42
N LEU A 61 15.16 3.87 -14.33
CA LEU A 61 13.87 3.19 -14.48
C LEU A 61 13.45 2.44 -13.21
N ALA A 62 14.38 1.74 -12.57
CA ALA A 62 14.13 1.00 -11.33
C ALA A 62 13.84 1.94 -10.16
N ASP A 63 14.57 3.05 -10.05
CA ASP A 63 14.34 4.06 -9.01
C ASP A 63 12.95 4.70 -9.15
N ASN A 64 12.58 5.10 -10.37
CA ASN A 64 11.26 5.64 -10.66
C ASN A 64 10.14 4.64 -10.29
N ALA A 65 10.31 3.37 -10.64
CA ALA A 65 9.34 2.32 -10.27
C ALA A 65 9.24 2.12 -8.75
N ALA A 66 10.36 2.19 -8.02
CA ALA A 66 10.37 2.10 -6.57
C ALA A 66 9.67 3.29 -5.90
N GLN A 67 9.90 4.51 -6.41
CA GLN A 67 9.20 5.72 -5.94
C GLN A 67 7.69 5.65 -6.18
N ASP A 68 7.26 5.13 -7.33
CA ASP A 68 5.84 4.91 -7.64
C ASP A 68 5.22 3.85 -6.72
N ALA A 69 5.91 2.74 -6.49
CA ALA A 69 5.48 1.73 -5.53
C ALA A 69 5.37 2.32 -4.11
N ALA A 70 6.30 3.19 -3.71
CA ALA A 70 6.25 3.88 -2.43
C ALA A 70 4.99 4.75 -2.31
N ARG A 71 4.65 5.48 -3.39
CA ARG A 71 3.44 6.31 -3.45
C ARG A 71 2.18 5.45 -3.33
N ILE A 72 2.09 4.36 -4.07
CA ILE A 72 0.95 3.42 -4.00
C ILE A 72 0.82 2.84 -2.59
N ASN A 73 1.93 2.40 -1.98
CA ASN A 73 1.90 1.83 -0.62
C ASN A 73 1.47 2.88 0.44
N ARG A 74 1.84 4.15 0.27
CA ARG A 74 1.33 5.24 1.13
C ARG A 74 -0.19 5.38 1.02
N SER A 75 -0.75 5.34 -0.18
CA SER A 75 -2.21 5.38 -0.39
C SER A 75 -2.92 4.17 0.23
N ILE A 76 -2.33 2.97 0.15
CA ILE A 76 -2.85 1.78 0.84
C ILE A 76 -2.91 2.01 2.35
N ARG A 77 -1.84 2.54 2.95
CA ARG A 77 -1.79 2.83 4.38
C ARG A 77 -2.78 3.93 4.79
N GLU A 78 -3.02 4.92 3.95
CA GLU A 78 -4.06 5.94 4.19
C GLU A 78 -5.45 5.32 4.26
N ILE A 79 -5.79 4.44 3.32
CA ILE A 79 -7.03 3.67 3.36
C ILE A 79 -7.09 2.84 4.65
N LEU A 80 -6.04 2.09 5.00
CA LEU A 80 -6.02 1.27 6.23
C LEU A 80 -6.10 2.10 7.52
N ARG A 81 -5.76 3.40 7.48
CA ARG A 81 -5.90 4.34 8.61
C ARG A 81 -7.31 4.91 8.73
N SER A 82 -8.05 5.03 7.63
CA SER A 82 -9.46 5.45 7.65
C SER A 82 -10.40 4.31 8.08
N GLN A 83 -9.93 3.07 8.00
CA GLN A 83 -10.57 1.86 8.53
C GLN A 83 -10.33 1.76 10.05
N LYS A 84 -11.01 2.63 10.82
CA LYS A 84 -11.06 2.60 12.30
C LYS A 84 -12.35 1.94 12.78
#